data_AF-A0AAC8TBX2-F1
#
_entry.id   AF-A0AAC8TBX2-F1
#
_cell.length_a   1.000
_cell.length_b   1.000
_cell.length_c   1.000
_cell.angle_alpha   90.00
_cell.angle_beta   90.00
_cell.angle_gamma   90.00
#
_symmetry.space_group_name_H-M   'P 1'
#
loop_
_entity.id
_entity.type
_entity.pdbx_description
1 polymer ?
#
loop_
_entity_poly.entity_id
_entity_poly.type
_entity_poly.pdbx_seq_one_letter_code
_entity_poly.pdbx_strand_id
1 'polypeptide(L)'
;MGTGAALAGFMQYLRANLSKKVGKLVDWSGSFWERRYSAEPVLDDAALVGRLRYVLAHGVKEGLVERSAEWPGLTCLPQLLGPARRLFQWFNWTKRWSKRSEDMAGAQGRFAPEWAEPVELELAPLPCWEGLGEEERRRAVRGLVEGVEAEARAQDTPVLGARAVRAQHPHTRPEHLKRSPRPLGHASTRQALKELREQYRAFVAAFREAAARWRWGDFSVRFPLFSFPPRVVPRGMARFL
;
A
#
# COMPACT_ATOMS: atom_id res chain seq x y z
N MET A 1 -2.61 -13.22 18.42
CA MET A 1 -1.63 -13.80 17.47
C MET A 1 -2.19 -13.63 16.06
N GLY A 2 -1.48 -13.00 15.09
CA GLY A 2 -1.85 -13.14 13.66
C GLY A 2 -1.71 -11.95 12.70
N THR A 3 -1.59 -10.69 13.13
CA THR A 3 -1.78 -9.55 12.20
C THR A 3 -0.58 -9.23 11.29
N GLY A 4 0.66 -9.24 11.81
CA GLY A 4 1.85 -8.86 11.02
C GLY A 4 2.25 -9.86 9.93
N ALA A 5 2.24 -11.16 10.23
CA ALA A 5 2.57 -12.22 9.28
C ALA A 5 1.49 -12.36 8.18
N ALA A 6 0.20 -12.19 8.56
CA ALA A 6 -0.90 -12.19 7.60
C ALA A 6 -0.78 -11.03 6.60
N LEU A 7 -0.48 -9.82 7.07
CA LEU A 7 -0.29 -8.66 6.19
C LEU A 7 0.92 -8.84 5.27
N ALA A 8 2.04 -9.37 5.77
CA ALA A 8 3.23 -9.64 4.96
C ALA A 8 2.94 -10.63 3.82
N GLY A 9 2.28 -11.74 4.14
CA GLY A 9 1.87 -12.75 3.17
C GLY A 9 0.88 -12.20 2.15
N PHE A 10 -0.13 -11.45 2.61
CA PHE A 10 -1.07 -10.76 1.73
C PHE A 10 -0.38 -9.79 0.77
N MET A 11 0.48 -8.91 1.28
CA MET A 11 1.20 -7.92 0.47
C MET A 11 2.15 -8.58 -0.54
N GLN A 12 2.79 -9.69 -0.17
CA GLN A 12 3.59 -10.48 -1.10
C GLN A 12 2.71 -11.04 -2.23
N TYR A 13 1.58 -11.66 -1.89
CA TYR A 13 0.64 -12.23 -2.86
C TYR A 13 0.09 -11.14 -3.80
N LEU A 14 -0.39 -10.03 -3.25
CA LEU A 14 -0.95 -8.91 -4.01
C LEU A 14 0.07 -8.33 -4.99
N ARG A 15 1.26 -7.98 -4.50
CA ARG A 15 2.30 -7.36 -5.32
C ARG A 15 2.84 -8.28 -6.40
N ALA A 16 3.01 -9.57 -6.11
CA ALA A 16 3.45 -10.55 -7.10
C ALA A 16 2.41 -10.72 -8.21
N ASN A 17 1.11 -10.79 -7.85
CA ASN A 17 0.04 -10.90 -8.82
C ASN A 17 -0.10 -9.65 -9.68
N LEU A 18 -0.07 -8.46 -9.08
CA LEU A 18 -0.11 -7.20 -9.82
C LEU A 18 1.06 -7.07 -10.80
N SER A 19 2.29 -7.35 -10.36
CA SER A 19 3.46 -7.33 -11.24
C SER A 19 3.30 -8.28 -12.43
N LYS A 20 2.85 -9.52 -12.23
CA LYS A 20 2.66 -10.50 -13.31
C LYS A 20 1.49 -10.16 -14.24
N LYS A 21 0.43 -9.54 -13.72
CA LYS A 21 -0.81 -9.25 -14.46
C LYS A 21 -0.72 -7.94 -15.21
N VAL A 22 -0.43 -6.85 -14.49
CA VAL A 22 -0.28 -5.51 -15.04
C VAL A 22 0.99 -5.43 -15.88
N GLY A 23 2.10 -6.04 -15.42
CA GLY A 23 3.34 -6.04 -16.21
C GLY A 23 3.15 -6.62 -17.60
N LYS A 24 2.40 -7.73 -17.76
CA LYS A 24 2.06 -8.26 -19.09
C LYS A 24 1.12 -7.35 -19.89
N LEU A 25 0.24 -6.59 -19.23
CA LEU A 25 -0.70 -5.67 -19.89
C LEU A 25 0.02 -4.48 -20.52
N VAL A 26 1.08 -3.99 -19.88
CA VAL A 26 1.83 -2.81 -20.33
C VAL A 26 3.23 -3.15 -20.84
N ASP A 27 3.50 -4.43 -21.14
CA ASP A 27 4.80 -4.95 -21.57
C ASP A 27 5.98 -4.53 -20.67
N TRP A 28 5.78 -4.58 -19.35
CA TRP A 28 6.79 -4.25 -18.35
C TRP A 28 7.79 -5.39 -18.14
N SER A 29 9.06 -5.10 -18.37
CA SER A 29 10.17 -6.02 -18.09
C SER A 29 10.91 -5.64 -16.79
N GLY A 30 11.47 -6.63 -16.12
CA GLY A 30 12.27 -6.44 -14.90
C GLY A 30 11.46 -6.11 -13.64
N SER A 31 12.04 -5.33 -12.73
CA SER A 31 11.40 -5.02 -11.46
C SER A 31 10.21 -4.09 -11.65
N PHE A 32 9.02 -4.57 -11.28
CA PHE A 32 7.79 -3.76 -11.28
C PHE A 32 7.68 -2.84 -10.06
N TRP A 33 8.39 -3.17 -8.98
CA TRP A 33 8.31 -2.42 -7.72
C TRP A 33 9.70 -1.97 -7.26
N GLU A 34 9.87 -0.69 -6.98
CA GLU A 34 11.16 -0.16 -6.55
C GLU A 34 11.57 -0.63 -5.13
N ARG A 35 10.60 -0.69 -4.19
CA ARG A 35 10.86 -0.97 -2.77
C ARG A 35 9.96 -2.07 -2.23
N ARG A 36 10.38 -2.74 -1.15
CA ARG A 36 9.52 -3.67 -0.37
C ARG A 36 8.31 -2.93 0.21
N TYR A 37 7.26 -3.66 0.58
CA TYR A 37 6.07 -3.01 1.16
C TYR A 37 6.47 -2.42 2.52
N SER A 38 5.73 -1.43 2.98
CA SER A 38 5.80 -0.96 4.36
C SER A 38 4.41 -0.90 4.94
N ALA A 39 4.37 -0.95 6.26
CA ALA A 39 3.19 -0.82 7.08
C ALA A 39 3.58 0.02 8.29
N GLU A 40 3.87 1.31 8.04
CA GLU A 40 4.17 2.26 9.10
C GLU A 40 2.98 2.35 10.07
N PRO A 41 3.20 2.24 11.39
CA PRO A 41 2.12 2.31 12.37
C PRO A 41 1.48 3.69 12.36
N VAL A 42 0.16 3.72 12.51
CA VAL A 42 -0.63 4.92 12.74
C VAL A 42 -1.03 4.91 14.22
N LEU A 43 -0.55 5.89 14.98
CA LEU A 43 -0.57 5.83 16.44
C LEU A 43 -1.84 6.39 17.08
N ASP A 44 -2.61 7.18 16.35
CA ASP A 44 -3.79 7.87 16.86
C ASP A 44 -4.82 8.17 15.75
N ASP A 45 -6.05 8.44 16.17
CA ASP A 45 -7.19 8.66 15.26
C ASP A 45 -7.02 9.87 14.36
N ALA A 46 -6.42 10.95 14.89
CA ALA A 46 -6.16 12.15 14.11
C ALA A 46 -5.14 11.87 13.00
N ALA A 47 -4.09 11.08 13.29
CA ALA A 47 -3.16 10.62 12.27
C ALA A 47 -3.84 9.71 11.25
N LEU A 48 -4.77 8.84 11.67
CA LEU A 48 -5.51 7.96 10.77
C LEU A 48 -6.40 8.75 9.79
N VAL A 49 -7.17 9.72 10.30
CA VAL A 49 -7.94 10.64 9.46
C VAL A 49 -7.00 11.45 8.55
N GLY A 50 -5.86 11.87 9.05
CA GLY A 50 -4.80 12.52 8.25
C GLY A 50 -4.27 11.64 7.12
N ARG A 51 -4.16 10.32 7.32
CA ARG A 51 -3.79 9.36 6.25
C ARG A 51 -4.89 9.24 5.21
N LEU A 52 -6.16 9.19 5.62
CA LEU A 52 -7.27 9.21 4.66
C LEU A 52 -7.23 10.50 3.83
N ARG A 53 -7.07 11.68 4.49
CA ARG A 53 -6.91 12.96 3.79
C ARG A 53 -5.76 12.93 2.79
N TYR A 54 -4.60 12.39 3.17
CA TYR A 54 -3.44 12.24 2.28
C TYR A 54 -3.77 11.40 1.03
N VAL A 55 -4.49 10.30 1.19
CA VAL A 55 -4.90 9.42 0.08
C VAL A 55 -5.88 10.15 -0.85
N LEU A 56 -6.88 10.83 -0.29
CA LEU A 56 -7.86 11.59 -1.08
C LEU A 56 -7.22 12.78 -1.81
N ALA A 57 -6.20 13.38 -1.22
CA ALA A 57 -5.47 14.50 -1.80
C ALA A 57 -4.56 14.15 -2.97
N HIS A 58 -4.29 12.87 -3.25
CA HIS A 58 -3.17 12.47 -4.10
C HIS A 58 -3.19 13.11 -5.50
N GLY A 59 -4.35 13.19 -6.16
CA GLY A 59 -4.44 13.82 -7.48
C GLY A 59 -4.13 15.32 -7.44
N VAL A 60 -4.66 16.00 -6.44
CA VAL A 60 -4.56 17.46 -6.29
C VAL A 60 -3.17 17.88 -5.79
N LYS A 61 -2.69 17.21 -4.72
CA LYS A 61 -1.38 17.46 -4.09
C LYS A 61 -0.20 17.31 -5.05
N GLU A 62 -0.33 16.41 -6.02
CA GLU A 62 0.73 16.15 -7.02
C GLU A 62 0.54 17.00 -8.29
N GLY A 63 -0.37 17.98 -8.29
CA GLY A 63 -0.61 18.88 -9.43
C GLY A 63 -1.19 18.17 -10.65
N LEU A 64 -1.90 17.05 -10.46
CA LEU A 64 -2.39 16.23 -11.58
C LEU A 64 -3.80 16.64 -12.01
N VAL A 65 -4.63 17.08 -11.06
CA VAL A 65 -6.03 17.53 -11.27
C VAL A 65 -6.38 18.63 -10.29
N GLU A 66 -7.37 19.46 -10.60
CA GLU A 66 -7.78 20.58 -9.73
C GLU A 66 -8.64 20.07 -8.56
N ARG A 67 -9.51 19.10 -8.83
CA ARG A 67 -10.43 18.52 -7.85
C ARG A 67 -10.13 17.06 -7.59
N SER A 68 -10.32 16.62 -6.34
CA SER A 68 -10.07 15.22 -5.96
C SER A 68 -10.97 14.24 -6.73
N ALA A 69 -12.17 14.68 -7.10
CA ALA A 69 -13.13 13.92 -7.89
C ALA A 69 -12.71 13.73 -9.38
N GLU A 70 -11.80 14.55 -9.89
CA GLU A 70 -11.33 14.47 -11.28
C GLU A 70 -10.19 13.46 -11.46
N TRP A 71 -9.63 12.95 -10.36
CA TRP A 71 -8.54 11.99 -10.39
C TRP A 71 -8.93 10.75 -11.22
N PRO A 72 -8.27 10.48 -12.36
CA PRO A 72 -8.68 9.40 -13.25
C PRO A 72 -8.24 8.01 -12.77
N GLY A 73 -7.39 7.93 -11.74
CA GLY A 73 -6.90 6.67 -11.18
C GLY A 73 -7.86 6.04 -10.17
N LEU A 74 -7.41 4.96 -9.54
CA LEU A 74 -8.18 4.29 -8.49
C LEU A 74 -8.35 5.23 -7.29
N THR A 75 -9.60 5.49 -6.91
CA THR A 75 -9.97 6.26 -5.71
C THR A 75 -11.14 5.58 -4.99
N CYS A 76 -11.21 5.76 -3.68
CA CYS A 76 -12.35 5.36 -2.85
C CYS A 76 -13.38 6.49 -2.67
N LEU A 77 -13.11 7.71 -3.17
CA LEU A 77 -13.92 8.89 -2.91
C LEU A 77 -15.41 8.73 -3.27
N PRO A 78 -15.80 8.15 -4.42
CA PRO A 78 -17.22 7.97 -4.74
C PRO A 78 -17.97 7.07 -3.76
N GLN A 79 -17.29 6.05 -3.22
CA GLN A 79 -17.87 5.10 -2.25
C GLN A 79 -17.96 5.72 -0.84
N LEU A 80 -17.09 6.69 -0.54
CA LEU A 80 -17.12 7.43 0.72
C LEU A 80 -18.16 8.56 0.73
N LEU A 81 -18.46 9.15 -0.43
CA LEU A 81 -19.38 10.30 -0.55
C LEU A 81 -20.80 9.93 -0.96
N GLY A 82 -21.01 8.78 -1.59
CA GLY A 82 -22.31 8.37 -2.11
C GLY A 82 -22.69 6.93 -1.71
N PRO A 83 -23.92 6.51 -2.03
CA PRO A 83 -24.41 5.15 -1.80
C PRO A 83 -23.80 4.14 -2.80
N ALA A 84 -22.75 4.54 -3.54
CA ALA A 84 -22.28 3.87 -4.73
C ALA A 84 -21.57 2.56 -4.37
N ARG A 85 -22.30 1.45 -4.48
CA ARG A 85 -21.72 0.12 -4.59
C ARG A 85 -20.83 0.10 -5.82
N ARG A 86 -19.52 -0.14 -5.62
CA ARG A 86 -18.58 -0.23 -6.72
C ARG A 86 -18.27 -1.68 -7.04
N LEU A 87 -18.75 -2.10 -8.20
CA LEU A 87 -18.45 -3.39 -8.78
C LEU A 87 -17.17 -3.29 -9.61
N PHE A 88 -16.30 -4.27 -9.42
CA PHE A 88 -15.08 -4.47 -10.17
C PHE A 88 -15.12 -5.81 -10.89
N GLN A 89 -14.40 -5.90 -12.00
CA GLN A 89 -14.20 -7.16 -12.70
C GLN A 89 -13.08 -7.96 -12.04
N TRP A 90 -13.44 -9.06 -11.39
CA TRP A 90 -12.48 -10.05 -10.94
C TRP A 90 -12.32 -11.13 -12.00
N PHE A 91 -11.11 -11.27 -12.54
CA PHE A 91 -10.82 -12.28 -13.55
C PHE A 91 -10.52 -13.62 -12.89
N ASN A 92 -11.38 -14.62 -13.10
CA ASN A 92 -11.24 -15.97 -12.55
C ASN A 92 -10.22 -16.79 -13.34
N TRP A 93 -8.98 -16.80 -12.85
CA TRP A 93 -7.88 -17.49 -13.51
C TRP A 93 -8.04 -19.01 -13.49
N THR A 94 -8.60 -19.58 -12.42
CA THR A 94 -8.80 -21.03 -12.31
C THR A 94 -9.73 -21.52 -13.42
N LYS A 95 -10.85 -20.83 -13.63
CA LYS A 95 -11.79 -21.10 -14.74
C LYS A 95 -11.14 -20.96 -16.12
N ARG A 96 -10.23 -20.01 -16.28
CA ARG A 96 -9.45 -19.85 -17.52
C ARG A 96 -8.48 -21.01 -17.75
N TRP A 97 -7.75 -21.44 -16.73
CA TRP A 97 -6.74 -22.50 -16.86
C TRP A 97 -7.36 -23.88 -17.11
N SER A 98 -8.54 -24.16 -16.55
CA SER A 98 -9.24 -25.44 -16.78
C SER A 98 -9.77 -25.60 -18.21
N LYS A 99 -10.02 -24.50 -18.93
CA LYS A 99 -10.52 -24.51 -20.32
C LYS A 99 -9.44 -24.31 -21.39
N ARG A 100 -8.16 -24.37 -21.01
CA ARG A 100 -7.02 -24.04 -21.89
C ARG A 100 -6.83 -25.03 -23.05
N SER A 101 -7.45 -26.20 -23.01
CA SER A 101 -7.29 -27.26 -24.02
C SER A 101 -8.16 -27.12 -25.27
N GLU A 102 -9.21 -26.28 -25.25
CA GLU A 102 -10.23 -26.27 -26.33
C GLU A 102 -10.23 -24.98 -27.18
N ASP A 103 -9.93 -23.80 -26.61
CA ASP A 103 -10.27 -22.51 -27.25
C ASP A 103 -9.11 -21.48 -27.35
N MET A 104 -7.87 -21.91 -27.55
CA MET A 104 -6.74 -20.97 -27.66
C MET A 104 -6.58 -20.30 -29.05
N ALA A 105 -7.40 -20.68 -30.04
CA ALA A 105 -7.41 -20.05 -31.36
C ALA A 105 -8.35 -18.83 -31.47
N GLY A 106 -9.27 -18.64 -30.51
CA GLY A 106 -10.30 -17.57 -30.59
C GLY A 106 -10.46 -16.69 -29.34
N ALA A 107 -9.80 -16.99 -28.22
CA ALA A 107 -9.98 -16.21 -26.99
C ALA A 107 -9.42 -14.78 -27.11
N GLN A 108 -10.25 -13.78 -26.79
CA GLN A 108 -10.00 -12.33 -26.88
C GLN A 108 -8.96 -11.78 -25.88
N GLY A 109 -7.93 -12.55 -25.56
CA GLY A 109 -6.83 -12.16 -24.69
C GLY A 109 -7.03 -12.50 -23.21
N ARG A 110 -6.17 -11.95 -22.35
CA ARG A 110 -6.01 -12.34 -20.94
C ARG A 110 -7.14 -11.83 -20.02
N PHE A 111 -7.75 -10.71 -20.40
CA PHE A 111 -8.78 -9.99 -19.64
C PHE A 111 -10.12 -9.98 -20.37
N ALA A 112 -10.42 -11.06 -21.07
CA ALA A 112 -11.64 -11.16 -21.84
C ALA A 112 -12.87 -11.27 -20.89
N PRO A 113 -14.00 -10.60 -21.18
CA PRO A 113 -15.13 -10.46 -20.25
C PRO A 113 -15.75 -11.79 -19.79
N GLU A 114 -15.64 -12.87 -20.56
CA GLU A 114 -16.15 -14.20 -20.22
C GLU A 114 -15.46 -14.84 -19.00
N TRP A 115 -14.27 -14.34 -18.65
CA TRP A 115 -13.53 -14.71 -17.46
C TRP A 115 -13.73 -13.73 -16.29
N ALA A 116 -14.44 -12.62 -16.52
CA ALA A 116 -14.70 -11.61 -15.51
C ALA A 116 -15.96 -11.93 -14.72
N GLU A 117 -15.84 -11.90 -13.40
CA GLU A 117 -16.94 -12.00 -12.46
C GLU A 117 -17.05 -10.67 -11.70
N PRO A 118 -18.26 -10.10 -11.55
CA PRO A 118 -18.42 -8.86 -10.78
C PRO A 118 -18.16 -9.15 -9.30
N VAL A 119 -17.26 -8.37 -8.71
CA VAL A 119 -16.96 -8.39 -7.28
C VAL A 119 -17.21 -6.99 -6.73
N GLU A 120 -17.98 -6.92 -5.65
CA GLU A 120 -18.16 -5.70 -4.90
C GLU A 120 -16.96 -5.47 -3.98
N LEU A 121 -16.43 -4.25 -4.00
CA LEU A 121 -15.46 -3.80 -3.00
C LEU A 121 -16.17 -2.98 -1.95
N GLU A 122 -16.34 -3.54 -0.77
CA GLU A 122 -16.87 -2.82 0.39
C GLU A 122 -15.77 -2.01 1.08
N LEU A 123 -16.09 -0.80 1.52
CA LEU A 123 -15.20 0.02 2.32
C LEU A 123 -15.71 0.04 3.76
N ALA A 124 -14.93 -0.56 4.66
CA ALA A 124 -15.17 -0.43 6.09
C ALA A 124 -14.95 1.03 6.53
N PRO A 125 -15.73 1.53 7.51
CA PRO A 125 -15.44 2.82 8.13
C PRO A 125 -14.06 2.77 8.82
N LEU A 126 -13.47 3.95 9.03
CA LEU A 126 -12.32 4.04 9.92
C LEU A 126 -12.75 3.59 11.34
N PRO A 127 -11.90 2.91 12.12
CA PRO A 127 -12.20 2.53 13.50
C PRO A 127 -12.73 3.69 14.35
N CYS A 128 -12.14 4.87 14.23
CA CYS A 128 -12.57 6.08 14.94
C CYS A 128 -13.92 6.66 14.47
N TRP A 129 -14.48 6.13 13.38
CA TRP A 129 -15.76 6.53 12.79
C TRP A 129 -16.81 5.41 12.82
N GLU A 130 -16.55 4.30 13.51
CA GLU A 130 -17.50 3.19 13.64
C GLU A 130 -18.82 3.65 14.29
N GLY A 131 -18.75 4.56 15.28
CA GLY A 131 -19.93 5.12 15.95
C GLY A 131 -20.65 6.23 15.19
N LEU A 132 -20.12 6.71 14.06
CA LEU A 132 -20.75 7.79 13.30
C LEU A 132 -21.85 7.26 12.39
N GLY A 133 -22.89 8.07 12.17
CA GLY A 133 -23.86 7.84 11.12
C GLY A 133 -23.24 7.99 9.73
N GLU A 134 -23.89 7.44 8.70
CA GLU A 134 -23.41 7.54 7.31
C GLU A 134 -23.28 9.00 6.84
N GLU A 135 -24.27 9.84 7.14
CA GLU A 135 -24.24 11.26 6.76
C GLU A 135 -23.15 12.05 7.49
N GLU A 136 -22.84 11.69 8.73
CA GLU A 136 -21.75 12.30 9.50
C GLU A 136 -20.40 11.93 8.89
N ARG A 137 -20.21 10.66 8.50
CA ARG A 137 -19.02 10.21 7.78
C ARG A 137 -18.87 10.92 6.43
N ARG A 138 -19.94 11.02 5.65
CA ARG A 138 -19.95 11.75 4.36
C ARG A 138 -19.58 13.21 4.56
N ARG A 139 -20.12 13.87 5.59
CA ARG A 139 -19.77 15.25 5.95
C ARG A 139 -18.30 15.39 6.34
N ALA A 140 -17.77 14.47 7.14
CA ALA A 140 -16.35 14.47 7.51
C ALA A 140 -15.46 14.34 6.26
N VAL A 141 -15.77 13.42 5.34
CA VAL A 141 -15.02 13.25 4.09
C VAL A 141 -15.11 14.48 3.19
N ARG A 142 -16.29 15.11 3.07
CA ARG A 142 -16.44 16.39 2.33
C ARG A 142 -15.51 17.46 2.89
N GLY A 143 -15.49 17.65 4.20
CA GLY A 143 -14.59 18.62 4.83
C GLY A 143 -13.10 18.35 4.57
N LEU A 144 -12.69 17.07 4.53
CA LEU A 144 -11.32 16.71 4.15
C LEU A 144 -10.99 17.11 2.71
N VAL A 145 -11.89 16.84 1.76
CA VAL A 145 -11.70 17.17 0.34
C VAL A 145 -11.71 18.67 0.10
N GLU A 146 -12.65 19.40 0.72
CA GLU A 146 -12.74 20.86 0.62
C GLU A 146 -11.45 21.52 1.12
N GLY A 147 -10.90 21.06 2.24
CA GLY A 147 -9.62 21.56 2.77
C GLY A 147 -8.45 21.29 1.83
N VAL A 148 -8.37 20.11 1.22
CA VAL A 148 -7.36 19.77 0.21
C VAL A 148 -7.44 20.70 -0.99
N GLU A 149 -8.64 20.90 -1.54
CA GLU A 149 -8.83 21.69 -2.74
C GLU A 149 -8.65 23.19 -2.46
N ALA A 150 -8.98 23.67 -1.26
CA ALA A 150 -8.71 25.04 -0.83
C ALA A 150 -7.20 25.31 -0.72
N GLU A 151 -6.43 24.40 -0.11
CA GLU A 151 -4.97 24.50 -0.03
C GLU A 151 -4.33 24.52 -1.43
N ALA A 152 -4.83 23.72 -2.35
CA ALA A 152 -4.32 23.68 -3.72
C ALA A 152 -4.64 24.94 -4.52
N ARG A 153 -5.88 25.46 -4.41
CA ARG A 153 -6.27 26.74 -5.01
C ARG A 153 -5.41 27.89 -4.50
N ALA A 154 -5.03 27.87 -3.22
CA ALA A 154 -4.16 28.90 -2.63
C ALA A 154 -2.72 28.85 -3.16
N GLN A 155 -2.26 27.72 -3.70
CA GLN A 155 -0.92 27.58 -4.32
C GLN A 155 -0.88 28.06 -5.77
N ASP A 156 -2.04 28.28 -6.41
CA ASP A 156 -2.19 28.79 -7.78
C ASP A 156 -1.24 28.16 -8.81
N THR A 157 -1.05 26.85 -8.70
CA THR A 157 -0.12 26.10 -9.56
C THR A 157 -0.91 25.41 -10.68
N PRO A 158 -0.50 25.55 -11.95
CA PRO A 158 -1.12 24.85 -13.06
C PRO A 158 -1.10 23.33 -12.85
N VAL A 159 -2.22 22.67 -13.16
CA VAL A 159 -2.31 21.21 -13.10
C VAL A 159 -2.13 20.56 -14.47
N LEU A 160 -1.70 19.30 -14.48
CA LEU A 160 -1.54 18.53 -15.71
C LEU A 160 -2.87 18.26 -16.43
N GLY A 161 -3.93 17.97 -15.66
CA GLY A 161 -5.26 17.65 -16.15
C GLY A 161 -5.49 16.15 -16.43
N ALA A 162 -6.69 15.67 -16.12
CA ALA A 162 -7.04 14.25 -16.16
C ALA A 162 -6.80 13.57 -17.53
N ARG A 163 -6.99 14.31 -18.65
CA ARG A 163 -6.71 13.81 -20.00
C ARG A 163 -5.23 13.51 -20.20
N ALA A 164 -4.36 14.45 -19.82
CA ALA A 164 -2.92 14.29 -19.98
C ALA A 164 -2.37 13.24 -19.01
N VAL A 165 -2.92 13.13 -17.78
CA VAL A 165 -2.62 12.03 -16.85
C VAL A 165 -2.89 10.66 -17.50
N ARG A 166 -4.05 10.49 -18.14
CA ARG A 166 -4.41 9.22 -18.82
C ARG A 166 -3.55 8.94 -20.06
N ALA A 167 -3.04 9.97 -20.71
CA ALA A 167 -2.19 9.85 -21.89
C ALA A 167 -0.74 9.50 -21.57
N GLN A 168 -0.34 9.48 -20.29
CA GLN A 168 1.03 9.13 -19.90
C GLN A 168 1.36 7.70 -20.31
N HIS A 169 2.52 7.55 -20.94
CA HIS A 169 3.03 6.24 -21.29
C HIS A 169 3.56 5.52 -20.04
N PRO A 170 3.16 4.26 -19.76
CA PRO A 170 3.57 3.55 -18.55
C PRO A 170 5.08 3.46 -18.34
N HIS A 171 5.85 3.36 -19.42
CA HIS A 171 7.32 3.26 -19.39
C HIS A 171 8.04 4.60 -19.22
N THR A 172 7.33 5.72 -19.19
CA THR A 172 7.95 7.01 -18.93
C THR A 172 8.58 6.99 -17.54
N ARG A 173 9.88 7.31 -17.46
CA ARG A 173 10.62 7.44 -16.21
C ARG A 173 10.97 8.91 -15.98
N PRO A 174 10.68 9.45 -14.79
CA PRO A 174 11.14 10.80 -14.46
C PRO A 174 12.66 10.83 -14.38
N GLU A 175 13.26 11.94 -14.81
CA GLU A 175 14.71 12.17 -14.74
C GLU A 175 15.20 12.25 -13.29
N HIS A 176 14.35 12.81 -12.41
CA HIS A 176 14.65 13.00 -11.00
C HIS A 176 13.61 12.32 -10.11
N LEU A 177 14.09 11.41 -9.26
CA LEU A 177 13.28 10.74 -8.24
C LEU A 177 13.64 11.31 -6.87
N LYS A 178 12.66 11.94 -6.21
CA LYS A 178 12.82 12.36 -4.81
C LYS A 178 12.95 11.13 -3.92
N ARG A 179 14.07 11.00 -3.23
CA ARG A 179 14.33 9.90 -2.30
C ARG A 179 14.40 10.42 -0.88
N SER A 180 13.45 10.00 -0.05
CA SER A 180 13.51 10.20 1.40
C SER A 180 13.40 8.85 2.13
N PRO A 181 13.93 8.76 3.36
CA PRO A 181 13.60 7.69 4.28
C PRO A 181 12.09 7.64 4.51
N ARG A 182 11.58 6.43 4.78
CA ARG A 182 10.20 6.26 5.25
C ARG A 182 10.08 6.82 6.68
N PRO A 183 8.95 7.44 7.03
CA PRO A 183 8.71 7.80 8.41
C PRO A 183 8.66 6.53 9.27
N LEU A 184 9.02 6.65 10.55
CA LEU A 184 8.95 5.51 11.47
C LEU A 184 7.49 5.12 11.77
N GLY A 185 6.59 6.10 11.73
CA GLY A 185 5.16 5.98 11.99
C GLY A 185 4.47 7.31 11.73
N HIS A 186 3.15 7.31 11.84
CA HIS A 186 2.30 8.49 11.71
C HIS A 186 1.62 8.77 13.05
N ALA A 187 1.74 10.01 13.53
CA ALA A 187 1.08 10.47 14.74
C ALA A 187 0.69 11.94 14.57
N SER A 188 -0.34 12.38 15.28
CA SER A 188 -0.77 13.78 15.30
C SER A 188 0.16 14.66 16.14
N THR A 189 0.93 14.08 17.06
CA THR A 189 1.83 14.82 17.96
C THR A 189 3.30 14.43 17.79
N ARG A 190 4.18 15.41 18.03
CA ARG A 190 5.64 15.18 18.05
C ARG A 190 6.06 14.26 19.19
N GLN A 191 5.34 14.31 20.31
CA GLN A 191 5.62 13.50 21.50
C GLN A 191 5.37 12.01 21.22
N ALA A 192 4.23 11.65 20.61
CA ALA A 192 3.96 10.26 20.21
C ALA A 192 5.03 9.71 19.23
N LEU A 193 5.50 10.54 18.29
CA LEU A 193 6.62 10.15 17.41
C LEU A 193 7.96 10.02 18.16
N LYS A 194 8.18 10.79 19.22
CA LYS A 194 9.37 10.67 20.07
C LYS A 194 9.35 9.34 20.83
N GLU A 195 8.21 9.02 21.45
CA GLU A 195 7.99 7.75 22.16
C GLU A 195 8.15 6.54 21.24
N LEU A 196 7.57 6.58 20.03
CA LEU A 196 7.76 5.51 19.04
C LEU A 196 9.25 5.32 18.68
N ARG A 197 10.01 6.41 18.54
CA ARG A 197 11.46 6.33 18.28
C ARG A 197 12.21 5.71 19.45
N GLU A 198 11.85 6.04 20.68
CA GLU A 198 12.46 5.48 21.88
C GLU A 198 12.16 3.98 22.01
N GLN A 199 10.90 3.58 21.82
CA GLN A 199 10.49 2.17 21.79
C GLN A 199 11.23 1.40 20.69
N TYR A 200 11.35 1.96 19.49
CA TYR A 200 12.07 1.33 18.39
C TYR A 200 13.56 1.19 18.69
N ARG A 201 14.20 2.22 19.29
CA ARG A 201 15.60 2.14 19.72
C ARG A 201 15.80 1.05 20.77
N ALA A 202 14.92 0.95 21.76
CA ALA A 202 14.97 -0.08 22.79
C ALA A 202 14.83 -1.49 22.18
N PHE A 203 13.87 -1.68 21.26
CA PHE A 203 13.70 -2.92 20.51
C PHE A 203 14.97 -3.29 19.73
N VAL A 204 15.56 -2.35 19.00
CA VAL A 204 16.78 -2.58 18.21
C VAL A 204 17.97 -2.93 19.12
N ALA A 205 18.10 -2.29 20.28
CA ALA A 205 19.14 -2.60 21.24
C ALA A 205 19.00 -4.04 21.76
N ALA A 206 17.81 -4.42 22.25
CA ALA A 206 17.53 -5.76 22.73
C ALA A 206 17.71 -6.83 21.63
N PHE A 207 17.31 -6.52 20.39
CA PHE A 207 17.52 -7.40 19.25
C PHE A 207 19.00 -7.62 18.96
N ARG A 208 19.81 -6.55 18.99
CA ARG A 208 21.26 -6.62 18.72
C ARG A 208 22.00 -7.43 19.77
N GLU A 209 21.60 -7.29 21.03
CA GLU A 209 22.15 -8.09 22.14
C GLU A 209 21.84 -9.58 21.95
N ALA A 210 20.56 -9.93 21.72
CA ALA A 210 20.16 -11.30 21.44
C ALA A 210 20.87 -11.88 20.20
N ALA A 211 20.96 -11.09 19.12
CA ALA A 211 21.66 -11.48 17.90
C ALA A 211 23.16 -11.71 18.11
N ALA A 212 23.80 -10.97 19.01
CA ALA A 212 25.20 -11.19 19.34
C ALA A 212 25.40 -12.53 20.05
N ARG A 213 24.60 -12.83 21.09
CA ARG A 213 24.62 -14.11 21.81
C ARG A 213 24.32 -15.30 20.89
N TRP A 214 23.29 -15.15 20.06
CA TRP A 214 22.90 -16.15 19.05
C TRP A 214 24.04 -16.49 18.07
N ARG A 215 24.78 -15.48 17.58
CA ARG A 215 25.94 -15.69 16.70
C ARG A 215 27.11 -16.39 17.38
N TRP A 216 27.21 -16.31 18.71
CA TRP A 216 28.23 -16.98 19.51
C TRP A 216 27.82 -18.39 19.98
N GLY A 217 26.65 -18.88 19.55
CA GLY A 217 26.20 -20.26 19.80
C GLY A 217 25.20 -20.42 20.94
N ASP A 218 24.79 -19.33 21.61
CA ASP A 218 23.67 -19.38 22.55
C ASP A 218 22.34 -19.36 21.77
N PHE A 219 21.94 -20.55 21.31
CA PHE A 219 20.68 -20.74 20.59
C PHE A 219 19.44 -20.78 21.51
N SER A 220 19.63 -20.61 22.82
CA SER A 220 18.53 -20.52 23.79
C SER A 220 18.09 -19.07 24.04
N VAL A 221 18.87 -18.09 23.58
CA VAL A 221 18.57 -16.67 23.79
C VAL A 221 17.21 -16.29 23.20
N ARG A 222 16.40 -15.60 24.01
CA ARG A 222 15.10 -15.10 23.57
C ARG A 222 15.28 -13.79 22.81
N PHE A 223 14.72 -13.74 21.62
CA PHE A 223 14.64 -12.52 20.85
C PHE A 223 13.44 -11.67 21.30
N PRO A 224 13.49 -10.34 21.14
CA PRO A 224 12.33 -9.48 21.34
C PRO A 224 11.12 -9.97 20.54
N LEU A 225 9.91 -9.75 21.08
CA LEU A 225 8.67 -10.12 20.39
C LEU A 225 8.63 -9.53 18.98
N PHE A 226 8.05 -10.29 18.05
CA PHE A 226 7.92 -9.92 16.63
C PHE A 226 9.24 -9.78 15.87
N SER A 227 10.31 -10.39 16.37
CA SER A 227 11.59 -10.50 15.68
C SER A 227 11.99 -11.95 15.49
N PHE A 228 12.84 -12.21 14.49
CA PHE A 228 13.35 -13.54 14.18
C PHE A 228 14.87 -13.56 14.34
N PRO A 229 15.45 -14.65 14.86
CA PRO A 229 16.90 -14.81 14.91
C PRO A 229 17.54 -14.64 13.52
N PRO A 230 18.71 -14.00 13.42
CA PRO A 230 19.43 -13.94 12.15
C PRO A 230 19.89 -15.33 11.73
N ARG A 231 20.00 -15.58 10.42
CA ARG A 231 20.64 -16.81 9.92
C ARG A 231 22.08 -16.85 10.42
N VAL A 232 22.47 -17.97 11.01
CA VAL A 232 23.88 -18.31 11.25
C VAL A 232 24.30 -19.19 10.09
N VAL A 233 25.30 -18.74 9.33
CA VAL A 233 25.99 -19.64 8.39
C VAL A 233 26.88 -20.52 9.26
N PRO A 234 26.78 -21.86 9.20
CA PRO A 234 27.72 -22.72 9.90
C PRO A 234 29.12 -22.32 9.45
N ARG A 235 29.98 -21.87 10.39
CA ARG A 235 31.40 -21.81 10.09
C ARG A 235 31.80 -23.25 9.81
N GLY A 236 32.23 -23.53 8.58
CA GLY A 236 32.75 -24.85 8.22
C GLY A 236 33.72 -25.28 9.30
N MET A 237 33.49 -26.45 9.89
CA MET A 237 34.47 -27.10 10.74
C MET A 237 35.78 -27.10 9.97
N ALA A 238 36.72 -26.26 10.37
CA ALA A 238 38.12 -26.51 10.07
C ALA A 238 38.40 -27.84 10.76
N ARG A 239 38.42 -28.91 9.95
CA ARG A 239 38.99 -30.19 10.33
C ARG A 239 40.45 -29.90 10.68
N PHE A 240 40.74 -29.77 11.96
CA PHE A 240 42.09 -29.99 12.44
C PHE A 240 42.37 -31.48 12.25
N LEU A 241 43.42 -31.76 11.48
CA LEU A 241 44.01 -33.09 11.30
C LEU A 241 44.43 -33.68 12.65
#